data_AF-A0AAU1G634-F1
#
_entry.id   AF-A0AAU1G634-F1
#
_cell.length_a   1.000
_cell.length_b   1.000
_cell.length_c   1.000
_cell.angle_alpha   90.00
_cell.angle_beta   90.00
_cell.angle_gamma   90.00
#
_symmetry.space_group_name_H-M   'P 1'
#
loop_
_entity.id
_entity.type
_entity.pdbx_description
1 polymer ?
#
loop_
_entity_poly.entity_id
_entity_poly.type
_entity_poly.pdbx_seq_one_letter_code
_entity_poly.pdbx_strand_id
1 'polypeptide(L)'
;MTVFPLTGEPLALDLLNTLTAEGDLVAGPEGLAAWLAEQAGRLTPVVDVGAAEVAAVRAVREAARPALAAVRCGERPPGDALRALNEAMAAAPAHRELAWSAQAGLAAASHRAADPARRLAAELAEVVAEFLTDPRVTSVRGCEAQDCVLLFLPLHPRRRWCVASACGNRARVARYYARHKLP
;
A
#
# COMPACT_ATOMS: atom_id res chain seq x y z
N MET A 1 -3.09 15.41 -12.61
CA MET A 1 -3.82 14.44 -11.75
C MET A 1 -3.13 13.10 -11.87
N THR A 2 -2.47 12.67 -10.79
CA THR A 2 -1.86 11.34 -10.69
C THR A 2 -2.96 10.29 -10.67
N VAL A 3 -2.87 9.29 -11.54
CA VAL A 3 -3.83 8.18 -11.58
C VAL A 3 -3.18 6.96 -10.93
N PHE A 4 -3.84 6.41 -9.91
CA PHE A 4 -3.37 5.21 -9.24
C PHE A 4 -3.93 3.97 -9.96
N PRO A 5 -3.08 3.07 -10.46
CA PRO A 5 -3.51 2.00 -11.36
C PRO A 5 -4.31 0.90 -10.66
N LEU A 6 -4.22 0.80 -9.34
CA LEU A 6 -4.98 -0.13 -8.51
C LEU A 6 -5.19 0.47 -7.13
N THR A 7 -6.44 0.59 -6.72
CA THR A 7 -6.88 0.99 -5.37
C THR A 7 -7.98 0.05 -4.90
N GLY A 8 -8.23 0.01 -3.59
CA GLY A 8 -9.27 -0.82 -2.98
C GLY A 8 -8.81 -2.24 -2.63
N GLU A 9 -7.52 -2.54 -2.78
CA GLU A 9 -6.89 -3.72 -2.18
C GLU A 9 -6.68 -3.47 -0.66
N PRO A 10 -6.24 -4.47 0.12
CA PRO A 10 -5.69 -4.20 1.45
C PRO A 10 -4.71 -3.02 1.42
N LEU A 11 -4.80 -2.09 2.38
CA LEU A 11 -4.11 -0.80 2.30
C LEU A 11 -2.59 -0.94 2.19
N ALA A 12 -2.02 -2.00 2.79
CA ALA A 12 -0.61 -2.35 2.59
C ALA A 12 -0.25 -2.61 1.12
N LEU A 13 -1.12 -3.27 0.35
CA LEU A 13 -0.92 -3.47 -1.09
C LEU A 13 -1.10 -2.18 -1.88
N ASP A 14 -2.12 -1.37 -1.55
CA ASP A 14 -2.31 -0.06 -2.19
C ASP A 14 -1.10 0.87 -1.97
N LEU A 15 -0.47 0.82 -0.78
CA LEU A 15 0.80 1.51 -0.49
C LEU A 15 1.94 0.97 -1.37
N LEU A 16 2.11 -0.34 -1.45
CA LEU A 16 3.18 -0.96 -2.25
C LEU A 16 3.01 -0.69 -3.75
N ASN A 17 1.76 -0.62 -4.23
CA ASN A 17 1.41 -0.36 -5.62
C ASN A 17 1.53 1.12 -6.02
N THR A 18 1.93 2.00 -5.11
CA THR A 18 2.37 3.36 -5.48
C THR A 18 3.69 3.37 -6.25
N LEU A 19 4.47 2.28 -6.18
CA LEU A 19 5.65 2.09 -7.01
C LEU A 19 5.31 1.16 -8.18
N THR A 20 5.24 1.72 -9.38
CA THR A 20 4.88 1.01 -10.61
C THR A 20 6.11 0.71 -11.45
N ALA A 21 5.92 0.10 -12.63
CA ALA A 21 7.00 -0.12 -13.57
C ALA A 21 7.48 1.20 -14.21
N GLU A 22 6.59 2.19 -14.25
CA GLU A 22 6.82 3.51 -14.83
C GLU A 22 7.43 4.51 -13.83
N GLY A 23 7.37 4.22 -12.53
CA GLY A 23 8.01 5.03 -11.50
C GLY A 23 7.28 5.06 -10.17
N ASP A 24 7.73 5.97 -9.30
CA ASP A 24 7.17 6.18 -7.96
C ASP A 24 6.10 7.28 -8.00
N LEU A 25 4.82 6.89 -7.86
CA LEU A 25 3.67 7.79 -7.90
C LEU A 25 3.57 8.71 -6.68
N VAL A 26 4.32 8.43 -5.61
CA VAL A 26 4.39 9.24 -4.39
C VAL A 26 5.81 9.76 -4.14
N ALA A 27 6.59 9.95 -5.21
CA ALA A 27 7.94 10.51 -5.13
C ALA A 27 7.99 11.96 -4.62
N GLY A 28 6.86 12.69 -4.69
CA GLY A 28 6.76 14.07 -4.27
C GLY A 28 5.42 14.38 -3.59
N PRO A 29 5.30 15.58 -2.98
CA PRO A 29 4.15 15.94 -2.15
C PRO A 29 2.80 15.88 -2.88
N GLU A 30 2.74 16.33 -4.14
CA GLU A 30 1.50 16.28 -4.94
C GLU A 30 1.01 14.84 -5.14
N GLY A 31 1.94 13.92 -5.47
CA GLY A 31 1.63 12.51 -5.65
C GLY A 31 1.16 11.84 -4.36
N LEU A 32 1.84 12.13 -3.24
CA LEU A 32 1.43 11.61 -1.95
C LEU A 32 0.07 12.17 -1.50
N ALA A 33 -0.19 13.46 -1.68
CA ALA A 33 -1.48 14.08 -1.36
C ALA A 33 -2.62 13.45 -2.17
N ALA A 34 -2.40 13.22 -3.48
CA ALA A 34 -3.35 12.54 -4.33
C ALA A 34 -3.61 11.09 -3.86
N TRP A 35 -2.56 10.36 -3.46
CA TRP A 35 -2.72 9.00 -2.94
C TRP A 35 -3.52 8.97 -1.64
N LEU A 36 -3.21 9.86 -0.70
CA LEU A 36 -3.92 9.97 0.58
C LEU A 36 -5.41 10.30 0.37
N ALA A 37 -5.75 11.10 -0.64
CA ALA A 37 -7.14 11.36 -1.02
C ALA A 37 -7.86 10.10 -1.52
N GLU A 38 -7.20 9.24 -2.31
CA GLU A 38 -7.75 7.93 -2.72
C GLU A 38 -7.94 6.97 -1.52
N GLN A 39 -7.18 7.16 -0.44
CA GLN A 39 -7.28 6.37 0.79
C GLN A 39 -8.16 7.03 1.88
N ALA A 40 -8.96 8.04 1.51
CA ALA A 40 -9.83 8.76 2.44
C ALA A 40 -10.72 7.78 3.25
N GLY A 41 -10.76 7.97 4.57
CA GLY A 41 -11.51 7.12 5.49
C GLY A 41 -10.79 5.83 5.92
N ARG A 42 -9.59 5.54 5.38
CA ARG A 42 -8.76 4.39 5.78
C ARG A 42 -7.56 4.78 6.65
N LEU A 43 -7.24 6.07 6.67
CA LEU A 43 -6.12 6.66 7.40
C LEU A 43 -6.57 7.91 8.16
N THR A 44 -5.83 8.26 9.20
CA THR A 44 -5.97 9.57 9.84
C THR A 44 -5.68 10.68 8.83
N PRO A 45 -6.58 11.67 8.66
CA PRO A 45 -6.36 12.75 7.70
C PRO A 45 -5.07 13.52 7.97
N VAL A 46 -4.30 13.76 6.92
CA VAL A 46 -3.11 14.61 6.93
C VAL A 46 -3.42 15.86 6.13
N VAL A 47 -3.33 17.03 6.78
CA VAL A 47 -3.72 18.32 6.20
C VAL A 47 -2.63 18.84 5.25
N ASP A 48 -1.38 18.81 5.71
CA ASP A 48 -0.23 19.33 4.96
C ASP A 48 0.73 18.19 4.62
N VAL A 49 0.95 17.98 3.33
CA VAL A 49 1.88 16.98 2.82
C VAL A 49 3.14 17.69 2.33
N GLY A 50 4.26 17.42 2.98
CA GLY A 50 5.57 17.95 2.62
C GLY A 50 6.60 16.85 2.35
N ALA A 51 7.87 17.26 2.26
CA ALA A 51 8.98 16.34 2.02
C ALA A 51 9.17 15.30 3.16
N ALA A 52 8.80 15.67 4.39
CA ALA A 52 8.89 14.78 5.54
C ALA A 52 7.90 13.61 5.45
N GLU A 53 6.64 13.90 5.09
CA GLU A 53 5.60 12.88 4.90
C GLU A 53 5.95 11.96 3.73
N VAL A 54 6.46 12.52 2.62
CA VAL A 54 6.96 11.74 1.47
C VAL A 54 8.08 10.79 1.90
N ALA A 55 9.08 11.28 2.64
CA ALA A 55 10.18 10.45 3.11
C ALA A 55 9.70 9.34 4.06
N ALA A 56 8.81 9.68 4.99
CA ALA A 56 8.19 8.75 5.94
C ALA A 56 7.43 7.61 5.25
N VAL A 57 6.53 7.93 4.32
CA VAL A 57 5.72 6.96 3.58
C VAL A 57 6.62 6.05 2.72
N ARG A 58 7.59 6.63 2.03
CA ARG A 58 8.53 5.86 1.20
C ARG A 58 9.39 4.93 2.05
N ALA A 59 9.85 5.36 3.23
CA ALA A 59 10.62 4.51 4.13
C ALA A 59 9.83 3.26 4.57
N VAL A 60 8.56 3.44 4.96
CA VAL A 60 7.68 2.30 5.29
C VAL A 60 7.47 1.39 4.09
N ARG A 61 7.22 1.95 2.90
CA ARG A 61 7.03 1.17 1.67
C ARG A 61 8.28 0.36 1.32
N GLU A 62 9.46 0.96 1.34
CA GLU A 62 10.70 0.25 1.01
C GLU A 62 11.05 -0.84 2.03
N ALA A 63 10.69 -0.69 3.30
CA ALA A 63 10.79 -1.77 4.29
C ALA A 63 9.74 -2.87 4.06
N ALA A 64 8.51 -2.50 3.71
CA ALA A 64 7.41 -3.43 3.49
C ALA A 64 7.63 -4.34 2.26
N ARG A 65 8.29 -3.86 1.21
CA ARG A 65 8.52 -4.61 -0.04
C ARG A 65 9.26 -5.95 0.16
N PRO A 66 10.48 -5.98 0.72
CA PRO A 66 11.19 -7.23 0.96
C PRO A 66 10.52 -8.09 2.03
N ALA A 67 9.85 -7.48 3.02
CA ALA A 67 9.09 -8.22 4.02
C ALA A 67 7.92 -9.00 3.38
N LEU A 68 7.10 -8.34 2.56
CA LEU A 68 5.99 -9.00 1.86
C LEU A 68 6.50 -10.07 0.88
N ALA A 69 7.60 -9.80 0.18
CA ALA A 69 8.18 -10.77 -0.75
C ALA A 69 8.54 -12.09 -0.04
N ALA A 70 9.17 -12.01 1.13
CA ALA A 70 9.52 -13.18 1.93
C ALA A 70 8.28 -13.87 2.53
N VAL A 71 7.42 -13.13 3.23
CA VAL A 71 6.26 -13.73 3.92
C VAL A 71 5.31 -14.42 2.96
N ARG A 72 5.08 -13.84 1.77
CA ARG A 72 4.22 -14.45 0.74
C ARG A 72 4.73 -15.82 0.28
N CYS A 73 6.03 -16.06 0.35
CA CYS A 73 6.67 -17.33 0.04
C CYS A 73 6.81 -18.26 1.25
N GLY A 74 6.32 -17.86 2.43
CA GLY A 74 6.52 -18.60 3.69
C GLY A 74 7.96 -18.49 4.24
N GLU A 75 8.72 -17.49 3.79
CA GLU A 75 10.11 -17.27 4.18
C GLU A 75 10.23 -16.23 5.28
N ARG A 76 11.38 -16.25 5.98
CA ARG A 76 11.70 -15.27 7.02
C ARG A 76 11.99 -13.90 6.39
N PRO A 77 11.30 -12.82 6.77
CA PRO A 77 11.61 -11.47 6.32
C PRO A 77 13.02 -11.02 6.70
N PRO A 78 13.65 -10.15 5.89
CA PRO A 78 14.91 -9.51 6.26
C PRO A 78 14.82 -8.76 7.59
N GLY A 79 15.84 -8.91 8.43
CA GLY A 79 15.82 -8.37 9.79
C GLY A 79 15.84 -6.83 9.85
N ASP A 80 16.46 -6.19 8.86
CA ASP A 80 16.46 -4.74 8.66
C ASP A 80 15.07 -4.21 8.27
N ALA A 81 14.37 -4.91 7.38
CA ALA A 81 12.98 -4.59 7.02
C ALA A 81 12.05 -4.63 8.24
N LEU A 82 12.14 -5.71 9.05
CA LEU A 82 11.37 -5.82 10.29
C LEU A 82 11.73 -4.73 11.30
N ARG A 83 13.01 -4.41 11.43
CA ARG A 83 13.49 -3.35 12.32
C ARG A 83 12.91 -2.00 11.92
N ALA A 84 12.97 -1.64 10.65
CA ALA A 84 12.44 -0.37 10.14
C ALA A 84 10.93 -0.23 10.36
N LEU A 85 10.15 -1.31 10.14
CA LEU A 85 8.72 -1.31 10.44
C LEU A 85 8.45 -1.16 11.94
N ASN A 86 9.18 -1.87 12.78
CA ASN A 86 9.04 -1.77 14.24
C ASN A 86 9.44 -0.38 14.76
N GLU A 87 10.51 0.22 14.23
CA GLU A 87 10.94 1.58 14.57
C GLU A 87 9.89 2.61 14.16
N ALA A 88 9.29 2.47 12.97
CA ALA A 88 8.20 3.35 12.52
C ALA A 88 6.98 3.28 13.46
N MET A 89 6.54 2.07 13.84
CA MET A 89 5.43 1.91 14.79
C MET A 89 5.77 2.48 16.18
N ALA A 90 7.00 2.25 16.67
CA ALA A 90 7.45 2.73 17.97
C ALA A 90 7.64 4.25 18.03
N ALA A 91 7.86 4.91 16.89
CA ALA A 91 8.07 6.36 16.82
C ALA A 91 6.81 7.19 17.10
N ALA A 92 5.62 6.61 16.93
CA ALA A 92 4.35 7.27 17.27
C ALA A 92 3.30 6.26 17.78
N PRO A 93 3.43 5.77 19.02
CA PRO A 93 2.50 4.80 19.58
C PRO A 93 1.08 5.35 19.64
N ALA A 94 0.10 4.50 19.32
CA ALA A 94 -1.31 4.80 19.47
C ALA A 94 -1.78 4.57 20.91
N HIS A 95 -2.66 5.45 21.38
CA HIS A 95 -3.54 5.19 22.51
C HIS A 95 -4.98 5.46 22.10
N ARG A 96 -5.93 4.84 22.83
CA ARG A 96 -7.35 5.10 22.64
C ARG A 96 -7.73 6.33 23.44
N GLU A 97 -8.38 7.28 22.77
CA GLU A 97 -8.92 8.48 23.38
C GLU A 97 -10.44 8.48 23.26
N LEU A 98 -11.12 8.74 24.38
CA LEU A 98 -12.57 8.90 24.43
C LEU A 98 -12.90 10.37 24.25
N ALA A 99 -13.75 10.67 23.26
CA ALA A 99 -14.23 12.01 22.99
C ALA A 99 -15.77 12.00 22.93
N TRP A 100 -16.39 13.06 23.44
CA TRP A 100 -17.83 13.28 23.35
C TRP A 100 -18.10 14.46 22.43
N SER A 101 -19.00 14.35 21.43
CA SER A 101 -19.48 15.51 20.66
C SER A 101 -21.00 15.50 20.45
N ALA A 102 -21.61 16.69 20.31
CA ALA A 102 -23.10 16.84 20.27
C ALA A 102 -23.73 16.15 19.07
N GLN A 103 -22.94 16.03 18.02
CA GLN A 103 -23.30 15.47 16.75
C GLN A 103 -22.99 13.96 16.67
N ALA A 104 -21.93 13.48 17.33
CA ALA A 104 -21.45 12.10 17.19
C ALA A 104 -21.60 11.25 18.46
N GLY A 105 -22.02 11.83 19.59
CA GLY A 105 -22.09 11.15 20.88
C GLY A 105 -20.71 10.79 21.44
N LEU A 106 -20.65 9.75 22.26
CA LEU A 106 -19.39 9.20 22.78
C LEU A 106 -18.72 8.35 21.69
N ALA A 107 -17.50 8.73 21.32
CA ALA A 107 -16.67 8.02 20.36
C ALA A 107 -15.29 7.70 20.97
N ALA A 108 -14.67 6.64 20.45
CA ALA A 108 -13.32 6.26 20.79
C ALA A 108 -12.46 6.26 19.53
N ALA A 109 -11.44 7.10 19.49
CA ALA A 109 -10.52 7.21 18.35
C ALA A 109 -9.12 6.74 18.73
N SER A 110 -8.34 6.32 17.73
CA SER A 110 -6.90 6.13 17.89
C SER A 110 -6.23 7.50 17.83
N HIS A 111 -5.42 7.81 18.82
CA HIS A 111 -4.66 9.05 18.90
C HIS A 111 -3.16 8.74 19.05
N ARG A 112 -2.32 9.46 18.30
CA ARG A 112 -0.86 9.38 18.35
C ARG A 112 -0.28 10.75 18.69
N ALA A 113 0.54 10.90 19.71
CA ALA A 113 1.15 12.20 20.01
C ALA A 113 2.51 12.35 19.29
N ALA A 114 2.48 12.71 18.00
CA ALA A 114 3.68 12.91 17.18
C ALA A 114 3.41 13.89 16.03
N ASP A 115 4.46 14.32 15.33
CA ASP A 115 4.34 15.10 14.10
C ASP A 115 3.66 14.31 12.96
N PRO A 116 3.05 14.98 11.97
CA PRO A 116 2.27 14.32 10.91
C PRO A 116 3.02 13.22 10.16
N ALA A 117 4.30 13.44 9.79
CA ALA A 117 5.12 12.43 9.12
C ALA A 117 5.30 11.16 9.97
N ARG A 118 5.67 11.30 11.25
CA ARG A 118 5.83 10.13 12.15
C ARG A 118 4.51 9.41 12.41
N ARG A 119 3.40 10.15 12.58
CA ARG A 119 2.06 9.56 12.73
C ARG A 119 1.69 8.71 11.51
N LEU A 120 1.86 9.27 10.31
CA LEU A 120 1.55 8.60 9.06
C LEU A 120 2.43 7.36 8.85
N ALA A 121 3.73 7.45 9.14
CA ALA A 121 4.62 6.30 9.10
C ALA A 121 4.19 5.18 10.04
N ALA A 122 3.87 5.50 11.30
CA ALA A 122 3.46 4.52 12.30
C ALA A 122 2.15 3.83 11.91
N GLU A 123 1.15 4.60 11.46
CA GLU A 123 -0.15 4.07 11.03
C GLU A 123 0.00 3.14 9.81
N LEU A 124 0.80 3.53 8.81
CA LEU A 124 1.07 2.66 7.66
C LEU A 124 1.90 1.42 8.04
N ALA A 125 2.86 1.56 8.96
CA ALA A 125 3.64 0.42 9.44
C ALA A 125 2.77 -0.59 10.21
N GLU A 126 1.79 -0.14 10.99
CA GLU A 126 0.80 -1.02 11.63
C GLU A 126 -0.07 -1.73 10.61
N VAL A 127 -0.59 -1.01 9.61
CA VAL A 127 -1.35 -1.60 8.50
C VAL A 127 -0.55 -2.67 7.75
N VAL A 128 0.74 -2.41 7.51
CA VAL A 128 1.66 -3.38 6.91
C VAL A 128 1.86 -4.57 7.84
N ALA A 129 2.10 -4.36 9.13
CA ALA A 129 2.30 -5.44 10.10
C ALA A 129 1.06 -6.35 10.21
N GLU A 130 -0.13 -5.77 10.32
CA GLU A 130 -1.40 -6.50 10.29
C GLU A 130 -1.51 -7.35 9.03
N PHE A 131 -1.23 -6.76 7.86
CA PHE A 131 -1.30 -7.49 6.60
C PHE A 131 -0.25 -8.61 6.46
N LEU A 132 0.98 -8.38 6.91
CA LEU A 132 2.04 -9.38 6.88
C LEU A 132 1.75 -10.58 7.80
N THR A 133 0.96 -10.38 8.86
CA THR A 133 0.55 -11.44 9.78
C THR A 133 -0.78 -12.10 9.42
N ASP A 134 -1.51 -11.55 8.44
CA ASP A 134 -2.76 -12.13 7.94
C ASP A 134 -2.48 -13.43 7.17
N PRO A 135 -3.16 -14.55 7.46
CA PRO A 135 -2.97 -15.82 6.73
C PRO A 135 -3.13 -15.71 5.20
N ARG A 136 -3.91 -14.73 4.73
CA ARG A 136 -4.16 -14.46 3.30
C ARG A 136 -2.95 -13.87 2.58
N VAL A 137 -1.90 -13.43 3.29
CA VAL A 137 -0.68 -12.87 2.70
C VAL A 137 -0.02 -13.83 1.69
N THR A 138 -0.09 -15.14 1.93
CA THR A 138 0.42 -16.18 1.03
C THR A 138 -0.38 -16.32 -0.26
N SER A 139 -1.61 -15.79 -0.29
CA SER A 139 -2.47 -15.77 -1.48
C SER A 139 -2.26 -14.54 -2.35
N VAL A 140 -1.46 -13.55 -1.93
CA VAL A 140 -1.14 -12.37 -2.74
C VAL A 140 -0.48 -12.81 -4.05
N ARG A 141 -0.81 -12.14 -5.16
CA ARG A 141 -0.26 -12.44 -6.48
C ARG A 141 0.33 -11.20 -7.13
N GLY A 142 1.36 -11.41 -7.95
CA GLY A 142 1.80 -10.42 -8.93
C GLY A 142 0.89 -10.45 -10.16
N CYS A 143 0.73 -9.31 -10.80
CA CYS A 143 0.03 -9.20 -12.08
C CYS A 143 0.76 -10.01 -13.17
N GLU A 144 0.04 -10.85 -13.90
CA GLU A 144 0.61 -11.65 -14.99
C GLU A 144 0.66 -10.92 -16.34
N ALA A 145 0.39 -9.61 -16.38
CA ALA A 145 0.59 -8.82 -17.60
C ALA A 145 2.06 -8.45 -17.75
N GLN A 146 2.54 -8.44 -19.00
CA GLN A 146 3.90 -8.00 -19.31
C GLN A 146 4.16 -6.62 -18.72
N ASP A 147 5.36 -6.40 -18.18
CA ASP A 147 5.81 -5.12 -17.62
C ASP A 147 4.96 -4.57 -16.45
N CYS A 148 4.12 -5.39 -15.81
CA CYS A 148 3.35 -4.97 -14.64
C CYS A 148 3.95 -5.56 -13.36
N VAL A 149 4.26 -4.69 -12.40
CA VAL A 149 4.85 -5.08 -11.10
C VAL A 149 3.85 -5.05 -9.94
N LEU A 150 2.58 -4.71 -10.22
CA LEU A 150 1.57 -4.54 -9.18
C LEU A 150 1.17 -5.87 -8.54
N LEU A 151 0.87 -5.78 -7.25
CA LEU A 151 0.42 -6.89 -6.41
C LEU A 151 -1.06 -6.75 -6.10
N PHE A 152 -1.76 -7.87 -5.94
CA PHE A 152 -3.17 -7.88 -5.56
C PHE A 152 -3.50 -9.11 -4.72
N LEU A 153 -4.57 -9.02 -3.93
CA LEU A 153 -5.17 -10.17 -3.25
C LEU A 153 -6.33 -10.70 -4.12
N PRO A 154 -6.25 -11.93 -4.64
CA PRO A 154 -7.29 -12.45 -5.52
C PRO A 154 -8.61 -12.68 -4.78
N LEU A 155 -9.68 -11.99 -5.20
CA LEU A 155 -11.05 -12.27 -4.73
C LEU A 155 -11.56 -13.65 -5.17
N HIS A 156 -10.99 -14.20 -6.24
CA HIS A 156 -11.29 -15.54 -6.72
C HIS A 156 -10.02 -16.20 -7.31
N PRO A 157 -9.87 -17.54 -7.25
CA PRO A 157 -8.63 -18.24 -7.62
C PRO A 157 -8.16 -18.01 -9.06
N ARG A 158 -9.08 -17.61 -9.95
CA ARG A 158 -8.83 -17.36 -11.38
C ARG A 158 -8.40 -15.93 -11.71
N ARG A 159 -8.31 -15.00 -10.74
CA ARG A 159 -7.81 -13.64 -11.00
C ARG A 159 -6.31 -13.69 -11.30
N ARG A 160 -5.93 -13.26 -12.50
CA ARG A 160 -4.56 -13.29 -13.03
C ARG A 160 -3.95 -11.89 -13.19
N TRP A 161 -4.77 -10.85 -13.18
CA TRP A 161 -4.35 -9.47 -13.43
C TRP A 161 -4.89 -8.54 -12.36
N CYS A 162 -4.12 -7.51 -12.04
CA CYS A 162 -4.54 -6.46 -11.09
C CYS A 162 -5.86 -5.82 -11.56
N VAL A 163 -5.91 -5.34 -12.80
CA VAL A 163 -7.12 -4.76 -13.39
C VAL A 163 -7.44 -5.46 -14.70
N ALA A 164 -8.60 -6.10 -14.78
CA ALA A 164 -9.00 -6.91 -15.94
C ALA A 164 -9.19 -6.05 -17.22
N SER A 165 -9.72 -4.84 -17.08
CA SER A 165 -9.94 -3.89 -18.19
C SER A 165 -8.66 -3.21 -18.68
N ALA A 166 -7.59 -3.19 -17.88
CA ALA A 166 -6.30 -2.63 -18.27
C ALA A 166 -5.28 -3.74 -18.59
N CYS A 167 -4.71 -4.36 -17.55
CA CYS A 167 -3.71 -5.41 -17.69
C CYS A 167 -4.23 -6.67 -18.38
N GLY A 168 -5.48 -7.08 -18.10
CA GLY A 168 -6.09 -8.23 -18.78
C GLY A 168 -6.32 -8.00 -20.28
N ASN A 169 -6.76 -6.80 -20.66
CA ASN A 169 -6.89 -6.41 -22.06
C ASN A 169 -5.54 -6.36 -22.77
N ARG A 170 -4.54 -5.69 -22.17
CA ARG A 170 -3.17 -5.63 -22.71
C ARG A 170 -2.59 -7.03 -22.95
N ALA A 171 -2.72 -7.95 -21.99
CA ALA A 171 -2.23 -9.31 -22.13
C ALA A 171 -2.94 -10.10 -23.25
N ARG A 172 -4.27 -9.92 -23.40
CA ARG A 172 -5.04 -10.55 -24.50
C ARG A 172 -4.60 -10.04 -25.86
N VAL A 173 -4.42 -8.73 -25.99
CA VAL A 173 -3.99 -8.07 -27.23
C VAL A 173 -2.57 -8.51 -27.60
N ALA A 174 -1.63 -8.51 -26.66
CA ALA A 174 -0.26 -8.99 -26.89
C ALA A 174 -0.25 -10.45 -27.38
N ARG A 175 -1.04 -11.32 -26.76
CA ARG A 175 -1.18 -12.73 -27.19
C ARG A 175 -1.81 -12.87 -28.57
N TYR A 176 -2.78 -12.03 -28.92
CA TYR A 176 -3.34 -12.01 -30.27
C TYR A 176 -2.27 -11.65 -31.29
N TYR A 177 -1.52 -10.56 -31.08
CA TYR A 177 -0.44 -10.17 -32.00
C TYR A 177 0.68 -11.23 -32.08
N ALA A 178 1.08 -11.85 -30.97
CA ALA A 178 2.09 -12.91 -30.99
C ALA A 178 1.66 -14.13 -31.84
N ARG A 179 0.35 -14.40 -31.93
CA ARG A 179 -0.21 -15.48 -32.77
C ARG A 179 -0.37 -15.10 -34.24
N HIS A 180 -0.50 -13.80 -34.55
CA HIS A 180 -0.79 -13.29 -35.90
C HIS A 180 0.40 -12.54 -36.53
N LYS A 181 1.51 -12.35 -35.80
CA LYS A 181 2.81 -11.89 -36.30
C LYS A 181 3.77 -13.07 -36.53
N LEU A 182 3.33 -14.05 -37.31
CA LEU A 182 4.22 -15.00 -37.98
C LEU A 182 4.17 -14.71 -39.49
N PRO A 183 5.17 -14.00 -40.05
CA PRO A 183 5.93 -14.53 -41.18
C PRO A 183 6.86 -15.67 -40.71
#